data_AF-A0A382GQV6-F1
#
_entry.id   AF-A0A382GQV6-F1
#
_cell.length_a   1.000
_cell.length_b   1.000
_cell.length_c   1.000
_cell.angle_alpha   90.00
_cell.angle_beta   90.00
_cell.angle_gamma   90.00
#
_symmetry.space_group_name_H-M   'P 1'
#
loop_
_entity.id
_entity.type
_entity.pdbx_description
1 polymer ?
#
loop_
_entity_poly.entity_id
_entity_poly.type
_entity_poly.pdbx_seq_one_letter_code
_entity_poly.pdbx_strand_id
1 'polypeptide(L)'
;VDPCAIVRPVTERSSGSPRSSDCIDCQRFFESVSEFTRLHAVKLYRLSLELPDAMPSLPCLDHEAMLHEGISPHAAAYVEDFETAGLHEVVCVPARRRIEIDVVSTAGEHSAESHDFLVGQLKERFPDYQVVVNGPSWLRGDRRVARACRAQVPLRDVLVGADFANLERSLEQLRTVGALMEKQSRVASWSVRTVTGPMLAVAGVISYQVLGTLTGALGEPWVQGLQYLVVGSLGGIFLYLGLKAVHLTEMANRVWKRYSEYSLILKDRSRQGRGLTAQRLNDDGVLKALAD
;
A
#
# COMPACT_ATOMS: atom_id res chain seq x y z
N VAL A 1 -14.09 -28.21 -11.50
CA VAL A 1 -14.35 -26.76 -11.33
C VAL A 1 -13.00 -26.14 -11.01
N ASP A 2 -12.33 -25.61 -12.04
CA ASP A 2 -10.96 -25.09 -11.94
C ASP A 2 -10.92 -23.78 -11.13
N PRO A 3 -10.10 -23.67 -10.07
CA PRO A 3 -9.99 -22.45 -9.25
C PRO A 3 -9.01 -21.42 -9.86
N CYS A 4 -8.66 -21.55 -11.14
CA CYS A 4 -7.60 -20.77 -11.81
C CYS A 4 -8.12 -19.70 -12.78
N ALA A 5 -9.25 -19.06 -12.46
CA ALA A 5 -9.68 -17.83 -13.15
C ALA A 5 -8.90 -16.64 -12.57
N ILE A 6 -7.60 -16.64 -12.84
CA ILE A 6 -6.69 -15.52 -12.64
C ILE A 6 -7.24 -14.35 -13.43
N VAL A 7 -7.45 -13.23 -12.73
CA VAL A 7 -7.69 -11.89 -13.29
C VAL A 7 -6.83 -11.72 -14.54
N ARG A 8 -7.47 -11.77 -15.72
CA ARG A 8 -6.79 -11.41 -16.96
C ARG A 8 -6.29 -9.98 -16.77
N PRO A 9 -4.99 -9.69 -16.97
CA PRO A 9 -4.58 -8.31 -17.14
C PRO A 9 -5.38 -7.80 -18.34
N VAL A 10 -6.11 -6.70 -18.16
CA VAL A 10 -6.72 -5.98 -19.27
C VAL A 10 -5.57 -5.34 -20.05
N THR A 11 -4.90 -6.15 -20.86
CA THR A 11 -4.10 -5.75 -22.00
C THR A 11 -4.93 -5.97 -23.26
N GLU A 12 -6.17 -5.49 -23.26
CA GLU A 12 -6.84 -5.22 -24.52
C GLU A 12 -6.42 -3.83 -24.98
N ARG A 13 -5.53 -3.83 -25.99
CA ARG A 13 -5.28 -2.68 -26.86
C ARG A 13 -6.61 -2.28 -27.52
N SER A 14 -7.37 -1.42 -26.85
CA SER A 14 -8.40 -0.60 -27.49
C SER A 14 -7.67 0.56 -28.20
N SER A 15 -7.07 0.27 -29.36
CA SER A 15 -6.67 1.28 -30.32
C SER A 15 -7.93 1.87 -30.97
N GLY A 16 -8.51 2.91 -30.36
CA GLY A 16 -9.67 3.58 -30.97
C GLY A 16 -10.53 4.47 -30.06
N SER A 17 -10.41 4.39 -28.73
CA SER A 17 -11.09 5.36 -27.87
C SER A 17 -10.25 6.62 -27.72
N PRO A 18 -10.81 7.85 -27.84
CA PRO A 18 -10.06 9.06 -27.52
C PRO A 18 -9.51 8.92 -26.09
N ARG A 19 -8.20 9.14 -25.93
CA ARG A 19 -7.56 9.18 -24.61
C ARG A 19 -8.35 10.14 -23.74
N SER A 20 -8.78 9.69 -22.56
CA SER A 20 -9.46 10.58 -21.62
C SER A 20 -8.55 11.77 -21.31
N SER A 21 -9.14 12.92 -21.00
CA SER A 21 -8.38 14.11 -20.55
C SER A 21 -7.41 13.75 -19.43
N ASP A 22 -7.85 12.90 -18.49
CA ASP A 22 -7.04 12.43 -17.37
C ASP A 22 -5.80 11.63 -17.83
N CYS A 23 -5.90 10.82 -18.89
CA CYS A 23 -4.73 10.12 -19.44
C CYS A 23 -3.73 11.12 -20.03
N ILE A 24 -4.21 12.14 -20.75
CA ILE A 24 -3.35 13.18 -21.35
C ILE A 24 -2.65 14.00 -20.25
N ASP A 25 -3.38 14.39 -19.21
CA ASP A 25 -2.84 15.18 -18.11
C ASP A 25 -1.80 14.37 -17.30
N CYS A 26 -2.08 13.10 -17.00
CA CYS A 26 -1.09 12.23 -16.36
C CYS A 26 0.14 11.96 -17.26
N GLN A 27 -0.05 11.81 -18.57
CA GLN A 27 1.06 11.63 -19.52
C GLN A 27 2.00 12.85 -19.47
N ARG A 28 1.44 14.06 -19.63
CA ARG A 28 2.21 15.32 -19.56
C ARG A 28 2.89 15.51 -18.20
N PHE A 29 2.21 15.13 -17.12
CA PHE A 29 2.78 15.18 -15.78
C PHE A 29 4.05 14.34 -15.68
N PHE A 30 4.01 13.06 -16.08
CA PHE A 30 5.18 12.19 -15.98
C PHE A 30 6.28 12.54 -16.98
N GLU A 31 5.93 13.05 -18.16
CA GLU A 31 6.93 13.60 -19.10
C GLU A 31 7.70 14.75 -18.45
N SER A 32 7.01 15.72 -17.84
CA SER A 32 7.68 16.84 -17.16
C SER A 32 8.44 16.41 -15.91
N VAL A 33 7.93 15.44 -15.14
CA VAL A 33 8.64 14.87 -13.98
C VAL A 33 9.90 14.11 -14.39
N SER A 34 9.90 13.47 -15.56
CA SER A 34 11.06 12.73 -16.08
C SER A 34 12.24 13.62 -16.47
N GLU A 35 12.03 14.94 -16.60
CA GLU A 35 13.11 15.89 -16.91
C GLU A 35 14.08 16.08 -15.76
N PHE A 36 13.63 15.90 -14.51
CA PHE A 36 14.45 16.10 -13.31
C PHE A 36 14.49 14.88 -12.39
N THR A 37 13.76 13.81 -12.71
CA THR A 37 13.79 12.55 -11.98
C THR A 37 13.88 11.35 -12.89
N ARG A 38 14.40 10.25 -12.35
CA ARG A 38 14.29 8.91 -12.92
C ARG A 38 12.99 8.26 -12.48
N LEU A 39 12.13 7.91 -13.44
CA LEU A 39 10.97 7.03 -13.20
C LEU A 39 11.44 5.58 -13.09
N HIS A 40 11.02 4.88 -12.03
CA HIS A 40 11.39 3.47 -11.79
C HIS A 40 10.25 2.49 -11.98
N ALA A 41 9.02 2.89 -11.65
CA ALA A 41 7.81 2.12 -11.89
C ALA A 41 6.58 3.03 -11.79
N VAL A 42 5.52 2.68 -12.52
CA VAL A 42 4.27 3.45 -12.55
C VAL A 42 3.09 2.57 -12.16
N LYS A 43 2.24 3.05 -11.25
CA LYS A 43 0.97 2.46 -10.88
C LYS A 43 -0.15 3.20 -11.57
N LEU A 44 -0.99 2.46 -12.28
CA LEU A 44 -2.10 3.03 -13.05
C LEU A 44 -3.43 2.65 -12.43
N TYR A 45 -4.29 3.65 -12.24
CA TYR A 45 -5.64 3.46 -11.74
C TYR A 45 -6.67 4.03 -12.72
N ARG A 46 -7.36 3.13 -13.43
CA ARG A 46 -8.36 3.46 -14.47
C ARG A 46 -7.81 4.39 -15.57
N LEU A 47 -6.50 4.33 -15.82
CA LEU A 47 -5.78 5.09 -16.83
C LEU A 47 -4.95 4.14 -17.70
N SER A 48 -4.66 4.57 -18.93
CA SER A 48 -3.73 3.91 -19.84
C SER A 48 -2.74 4.95 -20.36
N LEU A 49 -1.47 4.84 -19.95
CA LEU A 49 -0.39 5.74 -20.33
C LEU A 49 0.56 5.06 -21.33
N GLU A 50 1.22 5.86 -22.16
CA GLU A 50 2.34 5.40 -22.99
C GLU A 50 3.61 5.43 -22.14
N LEU A 51 4.02 4.26 -21.67
CA LEU A 51 5.21 4.08 -20.85
C LEU A 51 6.34 3.46 -21.71
N PRO A 52 7.62 3.76 -21.42
CA PRO A 52 8.74 3.07 -22.06
C PRO A 52 8.63 1.55 -21.88
N ASP A 53 9.02 0.76 -22.89
CA ASP A 53 8.90 -0.72 -22.87
C ASP A 53 9.58 -1.39 -21.66
N ALA A 54 10.62 -0.76 -21.12
CA ALA A 54 11.35 -1.22 -19.95
C ALA A 54 10.79 -0.69 -18.61
N MET A 55 9.70 0.08 -18.60
CA MET A 55 9.11 0.62 -17.38
C MET A 55 8.11 -0.37 -16.77
N PRO A 56 8.32 -0.85 -15.53
CA PRO A 56 7.31 -1.64 -14.83
C PRO A 56 6.01 -0.85 -14.65
N SER A 57 4.89 -1.45 -15.10
CA SER A 57 3.55 -0.90 -14.96
C SER A 57 2.70 -1.77 -14.04
N LEU A 58 2.16 -1.20 -12.98
CA LEU A 58 1.43 -1.91 -11.95
C LEU A 58 -0.06 -1.55 -12.01
N PRO A 59 -0.97 -2.53 -11.91
CA PRO A 59 -2.36 -2.21 -11.63
C PRO A 59 -2.49 -1.68 -10.20
N CYS A 60 -3.50 -0.84 -9.96
CA CYS A 60 -3.90 -0.54 -8.60
C CYS A 60 -4.32 -1.83 -7.88
N LEU A 61 -3.63 -2.13 -6.78
CA LEU A 61 -3.92 -3.31 -5.94
C LEU A 61 -5.01 -3.04 -4.91
N ASP A 62 -5.61 -1.85 -4.93
CA ASP A 62 -6.71 -1.51 -4.03
C ASP A 62 -8.05 -1.91 -4.65
N HIS A 63 -8.48 -3.14 -4.36
CA HIS A 63 -9.76 -3.66 -4.84
C HIS A 63 -10.95 -2.82 -4.36
N GLU A 64 -10.88 -2.19 -3.18
CA GLU A 64 -11.92 -1.26 -2.71
C GLU A 64 -11.95 -0.01 -3.59
N ALA A 65 -10.79 0.51 -3.99
CA ALA A 65 -10.75 1.59 -4.96
C ALA A 65 -11.42 1.17 -6.26
N MET A 66 -11.07 -0.01 -6.80
CA MET A 66 -11.65 -0.53 -8.04
C MET A 66 -13.17 -0.72 -8.00
N LEU A 67 -13.76 -0.97 -6.82
CA LEU A 67 -15.20 -1.16 -6.64
C LEU A 67 -15.97 0.13 -6.35
N HIS A 68 -15.28 1.20 -5.91
CA HIS A 68 -15.89 2.47 -5.56
C HIS A 68 -15.65 3.53 -6.64
N GLU A 69 -16.72 3.92 -7.36
CA GLU A 69 -16.66 4.95 -8.41
C GLU A 69 -16.16 6.32 -7.90
N GLY A 70 -16.22 6.57 -6.58
CA GLY A 70 -15.85 7.84 -5.94
C GLY A 70 -14.35 8.20 -5.92
N ILE A 71 -13.46 7.29 -6.32
CA ILE A 71 -12.01 7.58 -6.37
C ILE A 71 -11.63 8.00 -7.78
N SER A 72 -11.25 9.26 -8.01
CA SER A 72 -10.87 9.76 -9.34
C SER A 72 -9.75 8.92 -10.00
N PRO A 73 -9.76 8.72 -11.33
CA PRO A 73 -8.63 8.15 -12.06
C PRO A 73 -7.33 8.89 -11.71
N HIS A 74 -6.26 8.15 -11.49
CA HIS A 74 -4.98 8.70 -11.07
C HIS A 74 -3.84 7.74 -11.41
N ALA A 75 -2.62 8.25 -11.37
CA ALA A 75 -1.43 7.45 -11.54
C ALA A 75 -0.40 7.82 -10.48
N ALA A 76 0.30 6.82 -9.96
CA ALA A 76 1.41 7.01 -9.04
C ALA A 76 2.70 6.54 -9.69
N ALA A 77 3.84 7.12 -9.33
CA ALA A 77 5.13 6.63 -9.77
C ALA A 77 6.17 6.68 -8.66
N TYR A 78 7.09 5.72 -8.70
CA TYR A 78 8.34 5.80 -7.97
C TYR A 78 9.33 6.62 -8.78
N VAL A 79 9.70 7.76 -8.23
CA VAL A 79 10.63 8.72 -8.83
C VAL A 79 11.87 8.85 -7.96
N GLU A 80 13.03 8.86 -8.58
CA GLU A 80 14.30 9.14 -7.93
C GLU A 80 14.88 10.42 -8.50
N ASP A 81 15.13 11.39 -7.63
CA ASP A 81 15.72 12.67 -8.01
C ASP A 81 17.16 12.51 -8.55
N PHE A 82 17.52 13.24 -9.61
CA PHE A 82 18.86 13.15 -10.19
C PHE A 82 19.94 13.82 -9.35
N GLU A 83 19.61 14.84 -8.56
CA GLU A 83 20.61 15.62 -7.80
C GLU A 83 20.92 14.97 -6.44
N THR A 84 19.88 14.56 -5.73
CA THR A 84 19.94 14.09 -4.34
C THR A 84 19.80 12.58 -4.21
N ALA A 85 19.45 11.88 -5.30
CA ALA A 85 19.10 10.45 -5.31
C ALA A 85 17.97 10.08 -4.33
N GLY A 86 17.15 11.06 -3.91
CA GLY A 86 16.00 10.83 -3.04
C GLY A 86 14.90 10.08 -3.76
N LEU A 87 14.42 8.98 -3.17
CA LEU A 87 13.32 8.18 -3.74
C LEU A 87 11.98 8.60 -3.15
N HIS A 88 11.00 8.88 -4.01
CA HIS A 88 9.68 9.35 -3.64
C HIS A 88 8.58 8.61 -4.41
N GLU A 89 7.40 8.49 -3.80
CA GLU A 89 6.17 8.12 -4.50
C GLU A 89 5.34 9.37 -4.75
N VAL A 90 5.12 9.71 -6.03
CA VAL A 90 4.30 10.84 -6.45
C VAL A 90 3.04 10.35 -7.12
N VAL A 91 1.90 10.94 -6.79
CA VAL A 91 0.57 10.59 -7.30
C VAL A 91 -0.03 11.79 -7.99
N CYS A 92 -0.39 11.66 -9.27
CA CYS A 92 -1.12 12.68 -10.02
C CYS A 92 -2.60 12.32 -10.07
N VAL A 93 -3.45 13.24 -9.60
CA VAL A 93 -4.92 13.14 -9.62
C VAL A 93 -5.47 14.31 -10.47
N PRO A 94 -5.56 14.16 -11.81
CA PRO A 94 -5.90 15.26 -12.72
C PRO A 94 -7.24 15.93 -12.41
N ALA A 95 -8.28 15.13 -12.17
CA ALA A 95 -9.63 15.62 -11.88
C ALA A 95 -9.72 16.54 -10.64
N ARG A 96 -8.73 16.47 -9.75
CA ARG A 96 -8.65 17.31 -8.54
C ARG A 96 -7.55 18.37 -8.63
N ARG A 97 -6.83 18.45 -9.75
CA ARG A 97 -5.59 19.23 -9.91
C ARG A 97 -4.68 19.07 -8.70
N ARG A 98 -4.45 17.82 -8.30
CA ARG A 98 -3.70 17.50 -7.09
C ARG A 98 -2.54 16.57 -7.40
N ILE A 99 -1.39 16.89 -6.83
CA ILE A 99 -0.22 16.03 -6.76
C ILE A 99 -0.05 15.62 -5.29
N GLU A 100 -0.02 14.33 -5.01
CA GLU A 100 0.22 13.81 -3.67
C GLU A 100 1.60 13.18 -3.58
N ILE A 101 2.31 13.40 -2.49
CA ILE A 101 3.61 12.78 -2.21
C ILE A 101 3.41 11.84 -1.02
N ASP A 102 3.52 10.53 -1.25
CA ASP A 102 3.42 9.52 -0.19
C ASP A 102 4.80 9.24 0.41
N VAL A 103 5.03 9.75 1.62
CA VAL A 103 6.30 9.57 2.34
C VAL A 103 6.36 8.24 3.11
N VAL A 104 5.24 7.53 3.25
CA VAL A 104 5.21 6.24 3.95
C VAL A 104 5.81 5.14 3.07
N SER A 105 5.44 5.15 1.79
CA SER A 105 5.93 4.19 0.80
C SER A 105 7.44 4.21 0.63
N THR A 106 8.03 5.39 0.68
CA THR A 106 9.46 5.61 0.52
C THR A 106 10.13 5.99 1.83
N ALA A 107 9.52 5.63 2.96
CA ALA A 107 9.98 6.03 4.28
C ALA A 107 11.46 5.68 4.48
N GLY A 108 12.30 6.69 4.66
CA GLY A 108 13.76 6.59 4.83
C GLY A 108 14.52 6.04 3.63
N GLU A 109 13.99 6.27 2.43
CA GLU A 109 14.66 6.19 1.13
C GLU A 109 15.04 7.59 0.59
N HIS A 110 14.73 8.64 1.34
CA HIS A 110 14.98 10.05 1.02
C HIS A 110 15.39 10.85 2.28
N SER A 111 16.11 11.95 2.09
CA SER A 111 16.43 12.94 3.12
C SER A 111 15.36 14.04 3.19
N ALA A 112 15.46 14.93 4.19
CA ALA A 112 14.62 16.13 4.25
C ALA A 112 14.92 17.07 3.07
N GLU A 113 16.20 17.27 2.76
CA GLU A 113 16.66 18.09 1.64
C GLU A 113 16.13 17.60 0.30
N SER A 114 16.22 16.30 0.01
CA SER A 114 15.67 15.72 -1.23
C SER A 114 14.16 15.87 -1.33
N HIS A 115 13.46 15.81 -0.18
CA HIS A 115 12.01 15.99 -0.14
C HIS A 115 11.62 17.44 -0.43
N ASP A 116 12.30 18.39 0.19
CA ASP A 116 12.06 19.82 -0.03
C ASP A 116 12.40 20.22 -1.47
N PHE A 117 13.47 19.66 -2.03
CA PHE A 117 13.83 19.83 -3.45
C PHE A 117 12.71 19.34 -4.38
N LEU A 118 12.23 18.10 -4.19
CA LEU A 118 11.13 17.55 -5.01
C LEU A 118 9.86 18.42 -4.89
N VAL A 119 9.49 18.83 -3.68
CA VAL A 119 8.32 19.69 -3.45
C VAL A 119 8.47 21.03 -4.18
N GLY A 120 9.66 21.62 -4.14
CA GLY A 120 10.01 22.85 -4.86
C GLY A 120 9.81 22.69 -6.37
N GLN A 121 10.43 21.67 -6.96
CA GLN A 121 10.31 21.36 -8.40
C GLN A 121 8.87 21.14 -8.83
N LEU A 122 8.09 20.39 -8.06
CA LEU A 122 6.68 20.12 -8.37
C LEU A 122 5.83 21.39 -8.32
N LYS A 123 6.04 22.28 -7.34
CA LYS A 123 5.30 23.54 -7.23
C LYS A 123 5.65 24.53 -8.33
N GLU A 124 6.91 24.59 -8.72
CA GLU A 124 7.38 25.47 -9.80
C GLU A 124 6.83 25.04 -11.16
N ARG A 125 6.88 23.73 -11.45
CA ARG A 125 6.46 23.17 -12.75
C ARG A 125 4.95 23.04 -12.90
N PHE A 126 4.22 22.87 -11.79
CA PHE A 126 2.77 22.69 -11.78
C PHE A 126 2.08 23.71 -10.87
N PRO A 127 2.13 25.02 -11.19
CA PRO A 127 1.56 26.06 -10.34
C PRO A 127 0.04 25.97 -10.17
N ASP A 128 -0.65 25.35 -11.14
CA ASP A 128 -2.09 25.14 -11.11
C ASP A 128 -2.52 23.90 -10.29
N TYR A 129 -1.55 23.12 -9.80
CA TYR A 129 -1.81 21.92 -9.01
C TYR A 129 -1.54 22.15 -7.52
N GLN A 130 -2.41 21.61 -6.69
CA GLN A 130 -2.19 21.53 -5.26
C GLN A 130 -1.22 20.38 -4.95
N VAL A 131 -0.03 20.70 -4.45
CA VAL A 131 0.94 19.71 -3.95
C VAL A 131 0.64 19.41 -2.48
N VAL A 132 0.35 18.14 -2.16
CA VAL A 132 0.00 17.66 -0.82
C VAL A 132 0.97 16.57 -0.38
N VAL A 133 1.43 16.62 0.87
CA VAL A 133 2.29 15.58 1.45
C VAL A 133 1.48 14.70 2.39
N ASN A 134 1.40 13.41 2.07
CA ASN A 134 0.67 12.41 2.85
C ASN A 134 1.59 11.79 3.90
N GLY A 135 1.51 12.29 5.12
CA GLY A 135 2.29 11.79 6.26
C GLY A 135 1.78 10.45 6.82
N PRO A 136 2.58 9.79 7.67
CA PRO A 136 2.20 8.52 8.29
C PRO A 136 1.00 8.68 9.24
N SER A 137 0.00 7.83 9.08
CA SER A 137 -1.13 7.74 10.02
C SER A 137 -0.84 6.75 11.14
N TRP A 138 -0.96 7.22 12.39
CA TRP A 138 -0.87 6.36 13.57
C TRP A 138 -2.04 5.37 13.65
N LEU A 139 -3.25 5.84 13.32
CA LEU A 139 -4.46 5.02 13.30
C LEU A 139 -4.37 3.85 12.31
N ARG A 140 -3.70 4.06 11.17
CA ARG A 140 -3.48 3.01 10.16
C ARG A 140 -2.23 2.17 10.43
N GLY A 141 -1.39 2.57 11.39
CA GLY A 141 -0.17 1.85 11.73
C GLY A 141 0.94 1.96 10.70
N ASP A 142 0.95 3.04 9.90
CA ASP A 142 1.81 3.18 8.71
C ASP A 142 3.29 3.02 9.02
N ARG A 143 3.77 3.60 10.12
CA ARG A 143 5.17 3.44 10.57
C ARG A 143 5.54 1.99 10.88
N ARG A 144 4.60 1.20 11.39
CA ARG A 144 4.83 -0.22 11.70
C ARG A 144 4.90 -1.04 10.42
N VAL A 145 3.98 -0.78 9.49
CA VAL A 145 3.97 -1.42 8.17
C VAL A 145 5.25 -1.11 7.40
N ALA A 146 5.62 0.17 7.31
CA ALA A 146 6.85 0.60 6.63
C ALA A 146 8.09 -0.04 7.25
N ARG A 147 8.19 -0.08 8.59
CA ARG A 147 9.29 -0.76 9.30
C ARG A 147 9.32 -2.26 9.01
N ALA A 148 8.18 -2.93 9.03
CA ALA A 148 8.09 -4.36 8.74
C ALA A 148 8.56 -4.69 7.32
N CYS A 149 8.15 -3.88 6.34
CA CYS A 149 8.56 -4.05 4.95
C CYS A 149 10.08 -3.84 4.79
N ARG A 150 10.60 -2.70 5.29
CA ARG A 150 12.02 -2.35 5.18
C ARG A 150 12.95 -3.32 5.90
N ALA A 151 12.50 -3.95 6.98
CA ALA A 151 13.27 -4.95 7.67
C ALA A 151 13.50 -6.21 6.82
N GLN A 152 12.66 -6.47 5.81
CA GLN A 152 12.82 -7.59 4.88
C GLN A 152 13.51 -7.16 3.59
N VAL A 153 13.04 -6.07 2.98
CA VAL A 153 13.55 -5.58 1.70
C VAL A 153 13.39 -4.04 1.59
N PRO A 154 14.48 -3.29 1.32
CA PRO A 154 14.39 -1.88 0.93
C PRO A 154 13.66 -1.72 -0.40
N LEU A 155 12.86 -0.66 -0.55
CA LEU A 155 12.13 -0.42 -1.80
C LEU A 155 13.11 -0.15 -2.94
N ARG A 156 14.18 0.60 -2.64
CA ARG A 156 15.25 0.89 -3.60
C ARG A 156 15.82 -0.38 -4.22
N ASP A 157 16.10 -1.41 -3.42
CA ASP A 157 16.65 -2.66 -3.93
C ASP A 157 15.65 -3.39 -4.84
N VAL A 158 14.34 -3.30 -4.56
CA VAL A 158 13.29 -3.83 -5.44
C VAL A 158 13.26 -3.10 -6.78
N LEU A 159 13.47 -1.78 -6.79
CA LEU A 159 13.40 -0.94 -7.99
C LEU A 159 14.67 -1.04 -8.84
N VAL A 160 15.86 -1.07 -8.24
CA VAL A 160 17.13 -0.98 -8.98
C VAL A 160 18.11 -2.12 -8.72
N GLY A 161 17.92 -2.92 -7.67
CA GLY A 161 18.85 -4.00 -7.29
C GLY A 161 18.97 -5.08 -8.36
N ALA A 162 20.17 -5.66 -8.50
CA ALA A 162 20.49 -6.65 -9.54
C ALA A 162 20.45 -8.11 -9.03
N ASP A 163 20.53 -8.34 -7.71
CA ASP A 163 20.49 -9.69 -7.13
C ASP A 163 19.05 -10.18 -6.98
N PHE A 164 18.48 -10.61 -8.12
CA PHE A 164 17.11 -11.12 -8.18
C PHE A 164 16.89 -12.31 -7.23
N ALA A 165 17.88 -13.19 -7.06
CA ALA A 165 17.74 -14.38 -6.21
C ALA A 165 17.62 -14.01 -4.73
N ASN A 166 18.41 -13.04 -4.26
CA ASN A 166 18.27 -12.54 -2.90
C ASN A 166 16.97 -11.74 -2.71
N LEU A 167 16.61 -10.91 -3.69
CA LEU A 167 15.36 -10.14 -3.65
C LEU A 167 14.12 -11.05 -3.58
N GLU A 168 14.07 -12.12 -4.36
CA GLU A 168 12.97 -13.11 -4.31
C GLU A 168 12.87 -13.76 -2.93
N ARG A 169 14.01 -14.10 -2.31
CA ARG A 169 14.04 -14.66 -0.95
C ARG A 169 13.51 -13.67 0.08
N SER A 170 13.96 -12.41 0.03
CA SER A 170 13.49 -11.35 0.93
C SER A 170 12.00 -11.06 0.75
N LEU A 171 11.48 -11.13 -0.48
CA LEU A 171 10.04 -11.00 -0.74
C LEU A 171 9.23 -12.17 -0.17
N GLU A 172 9.74 -13.40 -0.25
CA GLU A 172 9.07 -14.55 0.37
C GLU A 172 9.05 -14.46 1.91
N GLN A 173 10.09 -13.89 2.52
CA GLN A 173 10.08 -13.54 3.95
C GLN A 173 9.00 -12.49 4.26
N LEU A 174 8.90 -11.43 3.44
CA LEU A 174 7.85 -10.42 3.59
C LEU A 174 6.44 -11.01 3.46
N ARG A 175 6.24 -11.93 2.52
CA ARG A 175 4.98 -12.69 2.38
C ARG A 175 4.66 -13.47 3.64
N THR A 176 5.66 -14.17 4.20
CA THR A 176 5.52 -14.96 5.43
C THR A 176 5.14 -14.06 6.60
N VAL A 177 5.78 -12.90 6.75
CA VAL A 177 5.43 -11.89 7.77
C VAL A 177 3.99 -11.41 7.59
N GLY A 178 3.57 -11.09 6.36
CA GLY A 178 2.19 -10.71 6.05
C GLY A 178 1.18 -11.79 6.44
N ALA A 179 1.45 -13.06 6.11
CA ALA A 179 0.59 -14.19 6.46
C ALA A 179 0.50 -14.42 7.99
N LEU A 180 1.61 -14.24 8.71
CA LEU A 180 1.61 -14.30 10.17
C LEU A 180 0.78 -13.16 10.80
N MET A 181 0.90 -11.95 10.26
CA MET A 181 0.10 -10.80 10.70
C MET A 181 -1.39 -11.01 10.45
N GLU A 182 -1.76 -11.57 9.29
CA GLU A 182 -3.14 -11.94 8.97
C GLU A 182 -3.67 -13.01 9.94
N LYS A 183 -2.86 -14.03 10.25
CA LYS A 183 -3.25 -15.04 11.24
C LYS A 183 -3.48 -14.42 12.61
N GLN A 184 -2.60 -13.53 13.05
CA GLN A 184 -2.76 -12.81 14.32
C GLN A 184 -4.04 -11.95 14.34
N SER A 185 -4.36 -11.27 13.23
CA SER A 185 -5.59 -10.46 13.15
C SER A 185 -6.85 -11.33 13.20
N ARG A 186 -6.84 -12.48 12.53
CA ARG A 186 -7.94 -13.47 12.57
C ARG A 186 -8.14 -14.03 13.97
N VAL A 187 -7.07 -14.38 14.66
CA VAL A 187 -7.13 -14.85 16.06
C VAL A 187 -7.68 -13.74 16.96
N ALA A 188 -7.21 -12.50 16.82
CA ALA A 188 -7.72 -11.37 17.60
C ALA A 188 -9.22 -11.14 17.38
N SER A 189 -9.67 -11.15 16.13
CA SER A 189 -11.09 -11.03 15.77
C SER A 189 -11.94 -12.19 16.32
N TRP A 190 -11.43 -13.42 16.21
CA TRP A 190 -12.10 -14.61 16.74
C TRP A 190 -12.22 -14.56 18.27
N SER A 191 -11.16 -14.14 18.97
CA SER A 191 -11.17 -13.98 20.42
C SER A 191 -12.22 -12.97 20.87
N VAL A 192 -12.34 -11.82 20.19
CA VAL A 192 -13.39 -10.83 20.48
C VAL A 192 -14.77 -11.46 20.28
N ARG A 193 -15.05 -12.06 19.12
CA ARG A 193 -16.37 -12.66 18.84
C ARG A 193 -16.75 -13.77 19.82
N THR A 194 -15.77 -14.55 20.29
CA THR A 194 -16.03 -15.73 21.13
C THR A 194 -16.08 -15.39 22.62
N VAL A 195 -15.26 -14.45 23.10
CA VAL A 195 -15.15 -14.13 24.53
C VAL A 195 -16.14 -13.06 24.95
N THR A 196 -16.51 -12.13 24.06
CA THR A 196 -17.39 -11.01 24.41
C THR A 196 -18.76 -11.48 24.92
N GLY A 197 -19.39 -12.46 24.27
CA GLY A 197 -20.70 -12.97 24.69
C GLY A 197 -20.70 -13.57 26.11
N PRO A 198 -19.86 -14.60 26.39
CA PRO A 198 -19.75 -15.18 27.73
C PRO A 198 -19.39 -14.17 28.82
N MET A 199 -18.47 -13.24 28.55
CA MET A 199 -18.10 -12.22 29.53
C MET A 199 -19.20 -11.18 29.78
N LEU A 200 -19.95 -10.78 28.75
CA LEU A 200 -21.14 -9.95 28.92
C LEU A 200 -22.21 -10.67 29.75
N ALA A 201 -22.40 -11.97 29.54
CA ALA A 201 -23.36 -12.76 30.32
C ALA A 201 -22.95 -12.83 31.80
N VAL A 202 -21.68 -13.13 32.10
CA VAL A 202 -21.15 -13.12 33.47
C VAL A 202 -21.25 -11.74 34.10
N ALA A 203 -20.88 -10.68 33.37
CA ALA A 203 -21.01 -9.31 33.84
C ALA A 203 -22.47 -8.97 34.15
N GLY A 204 -23.42 -9.37 33.30
CA GLY A 204 -24.85 -9.18 33.54
C GLY A 204 -25.32 -9.88 34.82
N VAL A 205 -24.90 -11.12 35.07
CA VAL A 205 -25.23 -11.83 36.31
C VAL A 205 -24.67 -11.09 37.54
N ILE A 206 -23.42 -10.66 37.49
CA ILE A 206 -22.79 -9.92 38.59
C ILE A 206 -23.50 -8.58 38.82
N SER A 207 -23.77 -7.82 37.75
CA SER A 207 -24.40 -6.51 37.81
C SER A 207 -25.85 -6.57 38.30
N TYR A 208 -26.66 -7.50 37.82
CA TYR A 208 -28.09 -7.51 38.14
C TYR A 208 -28.47 -8.44 39.28
N GLN A 209 -27.82 -9.59 39.44
CA GLN A 209 -28.16 -10.52 40.53
C GLN A 209 -27.33 -10.26 41.77
N VAL A 210 -26.00 -10.27 41.66
CA VAL A 210 -25.12 -10.17 42.85
C VAL A 210 -25.19 -8.76 43.43
N LEU A 211 -24.92 -7.74 42.63
CA LEU A 211 -24.99 -6.34 43.06
C LEU A 211 -26.41 -5.92 43.47
N GLY A 212 -27.44 -6.47 42.84
CA GLY A 212 -28.85 -6.25 43.20
C GLY A 212 -29.20 -6.72 44.62
N THR A 213 -28.58 -7.81 45.10
CA THR A 213 -28.79 -8.31 46.49
C THR A 213 -28.16 -7.40 47.55
N LEU A 214 -27.20 -6.56 47.16
CA LEU A 214 -26.49 -5.64 48.06
C LEU A 214 -27.17 -4.28 48.21
N THR A 215 -28.26 -4.02 47.47
CA THR A 215 -29.01 -2.76 47.48
C THR A 215 -29.47 -2.37 48.89
N GLY A 216 -29.90 -3.35 49.69
CA GLY A 216 -30.33 -3.11 51.07
C GLY A 216 -29.19 -2.67 52.02
N ALA A 217 -27.94 -3.01 51.71
CA ALA A 217 -26.78 -2.71 52.56
C ALA A 217 -25.99 -1.47 52.08
N LEU A 218 -25.86 -1.27 50.77
CA LEU A 218 -25.02 -0.21 50.17
C LEU A 218 -25.83 1.02 49.71
N GLY A 219 -27.14 0.88 49.58
CA GLY A 219 -28.01 1.90 49.00
C GLY A 219 -28.00 1.88 47.46
N GLU A 220 -29.13 2.25 46.89
CA GLU A 220 -29.39 2.22 45.45
C GLU A 220 -28.40 3.04 44.59
N PRO A 221 -27.96 4.27 44.98
CA PRO A 221 -27.04 5.06 44.17
C PRO A 221 -25.66 4.41 43.99
N TRP A 222 -25.17 3.74 45.03
CA TRP A 222 -23.87 3.05 45.00
C TRP A 222 -23.91 1.79 44.15
N VAL A 223 -24.99 1.01 44.26
CA VAL A 223 -25.20 -0.18 43.42
C VAL A 223 -25.32 0.21 41.94
N GLN A 224 -26.08 1.25 41.62
CA GLN A 224 -26.19 1.78 40.25
C GLN A 224 -24.83 2.28 39.74
N GLY A 225 -24.07 3.02 40.55
CA GLY A 225 -22.72 3.48 40.18
C GLY A 225 -21.77 2.31 39.85
N LEU A 226 -21.79 1.25 40.65
CA LEU A 226 -20.99 0.04 40.41
C LEU A 226 -21.44 -0.70 39.14
N GLN A 227 -22.74 -0.82 38.91
CA GLN A 227 -23.28 -1.41 37.67
C GLN A 227 -22.80 -0.65 36.43
N TYR A 228 -22.91 0.68 36.42
CA TYR A 228 -22.43 1.50 35.31
C TYR A 228 -20.92 1.38 35.12
N LEU A 229 -20.14 1.32 36.21
CA LEU A 229 -18.70 1.15 36.13
C LEU A 229 -18.32 -0.20 35.51
N VAL A 230 -18.98 -1.30 35.92
CA VAL A 230 -18.74 -2.63 35.37
C VAL A 230 -19.10 -2.68 33.89
N VAL A 231 -20.32 -2.27 33.53
CA VAL A 231 -20.79 -2.29 32.13
C VAL A 231 -19.96 -1.36 31.26
N GLY A 232 -19.67 -0.15 31.72
CA GLY A 232 -18.88 0.84 31.01
C GLY A 232 -17.43 0.38 30.78
N SER A 233 -16.78 -0.17 31.81
CA SER A 233 -15.41 -0.69 31.69
C SER A 233 -15.34 -1.87 30.73
N LEU A 234 -16.30 -2.79 30.83
CA LEU A 234 -16.36 -3.98 29.97
C LEU A 234 -16.64 -3.59 28.50
N GLY A 235 -17.55 -2.64 28.28
CA GLY A 235 -17.82 -2.05 26.96
C GLY A 235 -16.59 -1.37 26.36
N GLY A 236 -15.86 -0.59 27.18
CA GLY A 236 -14.60 0.03 26.77
C GLY A 236 -13.52 -0.98 26.38
N ILE A 237 -13.37 -2.06 27.15
CA ILE A 237 -12.43 -3.15 26.84
C ILE A 237 -12.78 -3.81 25.51
N PHE A 238 -14.05 -4.14 25.27
CA PHE A 238 -14.44 -4.79 24.01
C PHE A 238 -14.33 -3.87 22.80
N LEU A 239 -14.66 -2.58 22.96
CA LEU A 239 -14.42 -1.58 21.92
C LEU A 239 -12.93 -1.51 21.58
N TYR A 240 -12.06 -1.42 22.58
CA TYR A 240 -10.61 -1.41 22.38
C TYR A 240 -10.11 -2.66 21.66
N LEU A 241 -10.53 -3.85 22.09
CA LEU A 241 -10.11 -5.11 21.48
C LEU A 241 -10.63 -5.25 20.04
N GLY A 242 -11.88 -4.82 19.78
CA GLY A 242 -12.45 -4.79 18.44
C GLY A 242 -11.68 -3.86 17.50
N LEU A 243 -11.41 -2.62 17.93
CA LEU A 243 -10.60 -1.66 17.17
C LEU A 243 -9.19 -2.19 16.91
N LYS A 244 -8.58 -2.85 17.90
CA LYS A 244 -7.25 -3.46 17.75
C LYS A 244 -7.24 -4.60 16.73
N ALA A 245 -8.30 -5.42 16.68
CA ALA A 245 -8.43 -6.47 15.67
C ALA A 245 -8.58 -5.90 14.25
N VAL A 246 -9.35 -4.83 14.08
CA VAL A 246 -9.47 -4.10 12.80
C VAL A 246 -8.12 -3.52 12.40
N HIS A 247 -7.42 -2.87 13.33
CA HIS A 247 -6.10 -2.28 13.08
C HIS A 247 -5.07 -3.32 12.64
N LEU A 248 -5.03 -4.49 13.28
CA LEU A 248 -4.15 -5.60 12.87
C LEU A 248 -4.49 -6.11 11.47
N THR A 249 -5.76 -6.17 11.12
CA THR A 249 -6.22 -6.60 9.79
C THR A 249 -5.79 -5.61 8.72
N GLU A 250 -5.97 -4.31 8.96
CA GLU A 250 -5.54 -3.24 8.05
C GLU A 250 -4.02 -3.28 7.82
N MET A 251 -3.22 -3.44 8.89
CA MET A 251 -1.77 -3.55 8.76
C MET A 251 -1.36 -4.79 7.96
N ALA A 252 -1.99 -5.94 8.19
CA ALA A 252 -1.70 -7.17 7.45
C ALA A 252 -2.01 -7.00 5.95
N ASN A 253 -3.15 -6.41 5.62
CA ASN A 253 -3.54 -6.11 4.23
C ASN A 253 -2.53 -5.18 3.55
N ARG A 254 -2.06 -4.12 4.24
CA ARG A 254 -1.06 -3.21 3.70
C ARG A 254 0.30 -3.88 3.44
N VAL A 255 0.76 -4.75 4.34
CA VAL A 255 1.99 -5.54 4.12
C VAL A 255 1.83 -6.47 2.91
N TRP A 256 0.66 -7.12 2.78
CA TRP A 256 0.36 -7.97 1.62
C TRP A 256 0.32 -7.17 0.30
N LYS A 257 -0.28 -5.97 0.30
CA LYS A 257 -0.28 -5.05 -0.85
C LYS A 257 1.16 -4.71 -1.26
N ARG A 258 2.05 -4.37 -0.31
CA ARG A 258 3.47 -4.09 -0.58
C ARG A 258 4.22 -5.29 -1.16
N TYR A 259 4.03 -6.47 -0.58
CA TYR A 259 4.62 -7.70 -1.13
C TYR A 259 4.20 -7.91 -2.59
N SER A 260 2.90 -7.80 -2.87
CA SER A 260 2.35 -8.02 -4.21
C SER A 260 2.89 -7.01 -5.21
N GLU A 261 2.97 -5.75 -4.81
CA GLU A 261 3.54 -4.67 -5.60
C GLU A 261 5.01 -4.93 -5.93
N TYR A 262 5.82 -5.24 -4.93
CA TYR A 262 7.26 -5.50 -5.12
C TYR A 262 7.50 -6.74 -5.97
N SER A 263 6.69 -7.77 -5.79
CA SER A 263 6.75 -8.99 -6.60
C SER A 263 6.45 -8.71 -8.07
N LEU A 264 5.45 -7.87 -8.36
CA LEU A 264 5.14 -7.47 -9.74
C LEU A 264 6.27 -6.66 -10.37
N ILE A 265 6.83 -5.67 -9.65
CA ILE A 265 8.00 -4.90 -10.10
C ILE A 265 9.16 -5.84 -10.44
N LEU A 266 9.51 -6.73 -9.51
CA LEU A 266 10.64 -7.64 -9.68
C LEU A 266 10.45 -8.60 -10.85
N LYS A 267 9.21 -9.10 -11.03
CA LYS A 267 8.86 -9.99 -12.14
C LYS A 267 9.00 -9.32 -13.49
N ASP A 268 8.54 -8.08 -13.63
CA ASP A 268 8.65 -7.33 -14.88
C ASP A 268 10.11 -6.97 -15.18
N ARG A 269 10.88 -6.52 -14.17
CA ARG A 269 12.32 -6.28 -14.31
C ARG A 269 13.09 -7.54 -14.72
N SER A 270 12.78 -8.68 -14.12
CA SER A 270 13.40 -9.97 -14.46
C SER A 270 13.09 -10.40 -15.89
N ARG A 271 11.86 -10.19 -16.36
CA ARG A 271 11.47 -10.44 -17.76
C ARG A 271 12.24 -9.56 -18.74
N GLN A 272 12.37 -8.27 -18.45
CA GLN A 272 13.11 -7.33 -19.29
C GLN A 272 14.61 -7.66 -19.34
N GLY A 273 15.22 -8.00 -18.20
CA GLY A 273 16.62 -8.44 -18.14
C GLY A 273 16.89 -9.70 -18.99
N ARG A 274 15.96 -10.67 -18.97
CA ARG A 274 16.04 -11.86 -19.85
C ARG A 274 15.88 -11.50 -21.33
N GLY A 275 14.97 -10.58 -21.66
CA GLY A 275 14.76 -10.11 -23.04
C GLY A 275 16.01 -9.43 -23.63
N LEU A 276 16.63 -8.53 -22.87
CA LEU A 276 17.88 -7.86 -23.28
C LEU A 276 19.04 -8.85 -23.47
N THR A 277 19.13 -9.86 -22.61
CA THR A 277 20.16 -10.91 -22.71
C THR A 277 19.96 -11.77 -23.95
N ALA A 278 18.72 -12.15 -24.26
CA ALA A 278 18.38 -12.93 -25.45
C ALA A 278 18.64 -12.14 -26.74
N GLN A 279 18.34 -10.83 -26.75
CA GLN A 279 18.58 -9.95 -27.90
C GLN A 279 20.08 -9.79 -28.18
N ARG A 280 20.91 -9.55 -27.15
CA ARG A 280 22.37 -9.46 -27.30
C ARG A 280 22.99 -10.74 -27.86
N LEU A 281 22.57 -11.91 -27.35
CA LEU A 281 23.06 -13.19 -27.85
C LEU A 281 22.68 -13.43 -29.31
N ASN A 282 21.51 -12.95 -29.74
CA ASN A 282 21.08 -13.02 -31.13
C ASN A 282 21.91 -12.09 -32.02
N ASP A 283 22.14 -10.84 -31.59
CA ASP A 283 22.95 -9.86 -32.33
C ASP A 283 24.41 -10.33 -32.48
N ASP A 284 25.00 -10.89 -31.41
CA ASP A 284 26.35 -11.47 -31.45
C ASP A 284 26.43 -12.72 -32.36
N GLY A 285 25.36 -13.51 -32.41
CA GLY A 285 25.24 -14.67 -33.30
C GLY A 285 25.13 -14.27 -34.78
N VAL A 286 24.37 -13.21 -35.08
CA VAL A 286 24.24 -12.64 -36.43
C VAL A 286 25.55 -12.00 -36.88
N LEU A 287 26.24 -11.27 -36.00
CA LEU A 287 27.54 -10.67 -36.32
C LEU A 287 28.62 -11.72 -36.61
N LYS A 288 28.62 -12.86 -35.90
CA LYS A 288 29.51 -13.98 -36.22
C LYS A 288 29.17 -14.63 -37.56
N ALA A 289 27.89 -14.82 -37.86
CA ALA A 289 27.45 -15.42 -39.13
C ALA A 289 27.71 -14.52 -40.36
N LEU A 290 27.95 -13.23 -40.18
CA LEU A 290 28.34 -12.29 -41.25
C LEU A 290 29.86 -12.15 -41.39
N ALA A 291 30.65 -12.70 -40.46
CA ALA A 291 32.10 -12.66 -40.47
C ALA A 291 32.73 -13.94 -41.04
N ASP A 292 31.95 -15.00 -41.22
CA ASP A 292 32.29 -16.28 -41.88
C ASP A 292 31.82 -16.29 -43.34
#